data_AF-A0A067C0X9-F1
#
_entry.id   AF-A0A067C0X9-F1
#
_cell.length_a   1.000
_cell.length_b   1.000
_cell.length_c   1.000
_cell.angle_alpha   90.00
_cell.angle_beta   90.00
_cell.angle_gamma   90.00
#
_symmetry.space_group_name_H-M   'P 1'
#
loop_
_entity.id
_entity.type
_entity.pdbx_description
1 polymer ?
#
loop_
_entity_poly.entity_id
_entity_poly.type
_entity_poly.pdbx_seq_one_letter_code
_entity_poly.pdbx_strand_id
1 'polypeptide(L)'
;MASMTPLPRTVSVPLVAAVAGAWYWAHPPSVQWAAFFAAAGFSCIEFSWYATTTEAANGDLAFTPFAATCRPGHTTWAQFWANVLYTPLLLFTYRAWLPSAFLRVVLFPLNIWLLEIVEGYGLMLVFGRNIAWTYNTPDAYFHNNIRTGFAGLWLLLGLALEVVGYTLVDGLGGAAAQVLPIEVAVAGAGLLQAARYYHR
;
A
#
# COMPACT_ATOMS: atom_id res chain seq x y z
N MET A 1 6.03 -19.35 -3.85
CA MET A 1 5.34 -18.27 -3.10
C MET A 1 5.89 -18.29 -1.69
N ALA A 2 6.39 -17.16 -1.17
CA ALA A 2 6.92 -17.13 0.18
C ALA A 2 5.81 -17.33 1.22
N SER A 3 6.11 -18.11 2.25
CA SER A 3 5.16 -18.48 3.30
C SER A 3 5.87 -18.63 4.63
N MET A 4 5.13 -18.41 5.71
CA MET A 4 5.58 -18.56 7.09
C MET A 4 4.44 -19.21 7.89
N THR A 5 4.74 -19.80 9.04
CA THR A 5 3.67 -20.30 9.91
C THR A 5 2.90 -19.11 10.46
N PRO A 6 1.58 -18.97 10.18
CA PRO A 6 0.82 -17.84 10.67
C PRO A 6 0.64 -17.93 12.19
N LEU A 7 0.48 -16.76 12.81
CA LEU A 7 0.04 -16.68 14.19
C LEU A 7 -1.36 -17.32 14.33
N PRO A 8 -1.64 -18.02 15.45
CA PRO A 8 -2.99 -18.49 15.75
C PRO A 8 -3.99 -17.33 15.70
N ARG A 9 -5.22 -17.57 15.22
CA ARG A 9 -6.26 -16.53 15.13
C ARG A 9 -6.57 -15.86 16.47
N THR A 10 -6.44 -16.61 17.56
CA THR A 10 -6.58 -16.09 18.93
C THR A 10 -5.54 -15.03 19.30
N VAL A 11 -4.43 -14.95 18.56
CA VAL A 11 -3.37 -13.95 18.72
C VAL A 11 -3.40 -12.92 17.60
N SER A 12 -3.57 -13.34 16.35
CA SER A 12 -3.50 -12.41 15.20
C SER A 12 -4.67 -11.43 15.14
N VAL A 13 -5.90 -11.86 15.48
CA VAL A 13 -7.07 -10.97 15.51
C VAL A 13 -6.91 -9.84 16.54
N PRO A 14 -6.63 -10.10 17.83
CA PRO A 14 -6.43 -9.02 18.79
C PRO A 14 -5.20 -8.17 18.47
N LEU A 15 -4.14 -8.74 17.90
CA LEU A 15 -2.98 -7.96 17.45
C LEU A 15 -3.37 -6.95 16.37
N VAL A 16 -4.09 -7.39 15.32
CA VAL A 16 -4.55 -6.49 14.25
C VAL A 16 -5.49 -5.42 14.81
N ALA A 17 -6.41 -5.78 15.72
CA ALA A 17 -7.29 -4.82 16.38
C ALA A 17 -6.52 -3.80 17.23
N ALA A 18 -5.49 -4.24 17.96
CA ALA A 18 -4.63 -3.37 18.76
C ALA A 18 -3.83 -2.40 17.88
N VAL A 19 -3.27 -2.88 16.76
CA VAL A 19 -2.55 -2.04 15.79
C VAL A 19 -3.49 -1.01 15.16
N ALA A 20 -4.69 -1.42 14.73
CA ALA A 20 -5.68 -0.51 14.17
C ALA A 20 -6.15 0.54 15.20
N GLY A 21 -6.39 0.13 16.45
CA GLY A 21 -6.75 1.02 17.54
C GLY A 21 -5.63 2.01 17.85
N ALA A 22 -4.38 1.54 17.97
CA ALA A 22 -3.22 2.39 18.20
C ALA A 22 -3.03 3.40 17.05
N TRP A 23 -3.19 2.95 15.80
CA TRP A 23 -3.13 3.80 14.62
C TRP A 23 -4.20 4.90 14.65
N TYR A 24 -5.43 4.55 15.01
CA TYR A 24 -6.53 5.50 15.11
C TYR A 24 -6.24 6.58 16.17
N TRP A 25 -5.80 6.18 17.37
CA TRP A 25 -5.52 7.13 18.45
C TRP A 25 -4.26 7.97 18.23
N ALA A 26 -3.27 7.44 17.51
CA ALA A 26 -1.99 8.13 17.31
C ALA A 26 -2.04 9.26 16.26
N HIS A 27 -3.04 9.26 15.37
CA HIS A 27 -3.08 10.17 14.23
C HIS A 27 -4.32 11.06 14.25
N PRO A 28 -4.18 12.37 13.96
CA PRO A 28 -5.35 13.25 13.85
C PRO A 28 -6.20 12.88 12.61
N PRO A 29 -7.50 13.25 12.58
CA PRO A 29 -8.40 12.88 11.49
C PRO A 29 -7.92 13.25 10.09
N SER A 30 -7.20 14.36 9.93
CA SER A 30 -6.64 14.76 8.63
C SER A 30 -5.61 13.77 8.09
N VAL A 31 -4.75 13.24 8.96
CA VAL A 31 -3.74 12.22 8.61
C VAL A 31 -4.42 10.87 8.33
N GLN A 32 -5.44 10.52 9.10
CA GLN A 32 -6.20 9.29 8.89
C GLN A 32 -6.88 9.28 7.52
N TRP A 33 -7.54 10.39 7.13
CA TRP A 33 -8.14 10.53 5.80
C TRP A 33 -7.10 10.59 4.69
N ALA A 34 -6.01 11.31 4.88
CA ALA A 34 -4.90 11.34 3.94
C ALA A 34 -4.33 9.94 3.68
N ALA A 35 -4.19 9.12 4.73
CA ALA A 35 -3.76 7.73 4.60
C ALA A 35 -4.74 6.88 3.78
N PHE A 36 -6.05 7.07 3.98
CA PHE A 36 -7.07 6.41 3.18
C PHE A 36 -7.00 6.82 1.69
N PHE A 37 -6.88 8.12 1.41
CA PHE A 37 -6.78 8.63 0.04
C PHE A 37 -5.49 8.18 -0.65
N ALA A 38 -4.37 8.16 0.07
CA ALA A 38 -3.10 7.68 -0.46
C ALA A 38 -3.16 6.18 -0.78
N ALA A 39 -3.72 5.34 0.11
CA ALA A 39 -3.91 3.92 -0.15
C ALA A 39 -4.83 3.66 -1.35
N ALA A 40 -5.90 4.44 -1.48
CA ALA A 40 -6.79 4.38 -2.65
C ALA A 40 -6.07 4.81 -3.93
N GLY A 41 -5.30 5.90 -3.89
CA GLY A 41 -4.47 6.37 -5.01
C GLY A 41 -3.44 5.34 -5.43
N PHE A 42 -2.76 4.69 -4.49
CA PHE A 42 -1.82 3.60 -4.76
C PHE A 42 -2.53 2.41 -5.41
N SER A 43 -3.72 2.04 -4.93
CA SER A 43 -4.52 0.97 -5.53
C SER A 43 -4.90 1.29 -6.98
N CYS A 44 -5.22 2.55 -7.29
CA CYS A 44 -5.48 2.99 -8.67
C CYS A 44 -4.22 2.93 -9.55
N ILE A 45 -3.06 3.32 -9.02
CA ILE A 45 -1.76 3.25 -9.71
C ILE A 45 -1.43 1.79 -10.01
N GLU A 46 -1.54 0.90 -9.02
CA GLU A 46 -1.28 -0.51 -9.17
C GLU A 46 -2.23 -1.15 -10.19
N PHE A 47 -3.53 -0.90 -10.07
CA PHE A 47 -4.50 -1.40 -11.05
C PHE A 47 -4.15 -0.93 -12.47
N SER A 48 -3.81 0.34 -12.65
CA SER A 48 -3.42 0.91 -13.94
C SER A 48 -2.11 0.30 -14.47
N TRP A 49 -1.13 0.06 -13.61
CA TRP A 49 0.12 -0.61 -13.96
C TRP A 49 -0.13 -2.02 -14.47
N TYR A 50 -0.95 -2.81 -13.78
CA TYR A 50 -1.30 -4.17 -14.20
C TYR A 50 -2.11 -4.17 -15.51
N ALA A 51 -3.07 -3.25 -15.65
CA ALA A 51 -3.89 -3.12 -16.86
C ALA A 51 -3.12 -2.64 -18.10
N THR A 52 -1.88 -2.16 -17.93
CA THR A 52 -1.04 -1.65 -19.01
C THR A 52 0.27 -2.41 -19.19
N THR A 53 0.48 -3.49 -18.44
CA THR A 53 1.70 -4.31 -18.51
C THR A 53 1.41 -5.79 -18.67
N THR A 54 2.27 -6.47 -19.41
CA THR A 54 2.37 -7.93 -19.49
C THR A 54 3.62 -8.40 -18.79
N GLU A 55 3.59 -9.62 -18.27
CA GLU A 55 4.72 -10.26 -17.61
C GLU A 55 5.15 -11.50 -18.39
N ALA A 56 6.44 -11.55 -18.75
CA ALA A 56 7.05 -12.69 -19.41
C ALA A 56 7.28 -13.85 -18.42
N ALA A 57 7.59 -15.04 -18.93
CA ALA A 57 7.80 -16.23 -18.10
C ALA A 57 8.96 -16.09 -17.09
N ASN A 58 9.90 -15.17 -17.34
CA ASN A 58 11.01 -14.85 -16.45
C ASN A 58 10.68 -13.71 -15.44
N GLY A 59 9.44 -13.23 -15.42
CA GLY A 59 8.98 -12.14 -14.55
C GLY A 59 9.30 -10.72 -15.05
N ASP A 60 9.86 -10.58 -16.25
CA ASP A 60 10.09 -9.26 -16.85
C ASP A 60 8.80 -8.61 -17.31
N LEU A 61 8.72 -7.30 -17.09
CA LEU A 61 7.55 -6.50 -17.44
C LEU A 61 7.77 -5.77 -18.75
N ALA A 62 6.77 -5.81 -19.62
CA ALA A 62 6.69 -4.99 -20.81
C ALA A 62 5.45 -4.09 -20.74
N PHE A 63 5.61 -2.83 -21.18
CA PHE A 63 4.49 -1.91 -21.32
C PHE A 63 3.72 -2.22 -22.60
N THR A 64 2.51 -2.73 -22.46
CA THR A 64 1.67 -3.31 -23.52
C THR A 64 0.21 -2.91 -23.28
N PRO A 65 -0.11 -1.62 -23.37
CA PRO A 65 -1.42 -1.10 -22.96
C PRO A 65 -2.57 -1.79 -23.70
N PHE A 66 -3.59 -2.22 -22.94
CA PHE A 66 -4.81 -2.84 -23.45
C PHE A 66 -4.63 -4.17 -24.19
N ALA A 67 -3.48 -4.83 -24.05
CA ALA A 67 -3.31 -6.19 -24.54
C ALA A 67 -4.24 -7.15 -23.79
N ALA A 68 -4.80 -8.13 -24.49
CA ALA A 68 -5.64 -9.17 -23.86
C ALA A 68 -4.88 -10.01 -22.83
N THR A 69 -3.54 -9.99 -22.87
CA THR A 69 -2.63 -10.67 -21.94
C THR A 69 -2.17 -9.79 -20.78
N CYS A 70 -2.69 -8.55 -20.66
CA CYS A 70 -2.43 -7.70 -19.50
C CYS A 70 -2.81 -8.41 -18.21
N ARG A 71 -2.07 -8.10 -17.15
CA ARG A 71 -2.26 -8.77 -15.87
C ARG A 71 -3.54 -8.28 -15.19
N PRO A 72 -4.26 -9.14 -14.47
CA PRO A 72 -5.40 -8.71 -13.67
C PRO A 72 -4.91 -7.78 -12.56
N GLY A 73 -5.34 -6.52 -12.59
CA GLY A 73 -5.07 -5.58 -11.51
C GLY A 73 -5.74 -6.07 -10.23
N HIS A 74 -4.96 -6.23 -9.17
CA HIS A 74 -5.51 -6.55 -7.85
C HIS A 74 -4.66 -5.91 -6.75
N THR A 75 -5.29 -5.03 -5.98
CA THR A 75 -4.85 -4.72 -4.62
C THR A 75 -5.73 -5.55 -3.70
N THR A 76 -5.14 -6.42 -2.89
CA THR A 76 -5.96 -7.21 -1.95
C THR A 76 -6.53 -6.33 -0.86
N TRP A 77 -7.64 -6.77 -0.23
CA TRP A 77 -8.21 -6.04 0.90
C TRP A 77 -7.21 -5.85 2.03
N ALA A 78 -6.39 -6.86 2.29
CA ALA A 78 -5.37 -6.80 3.32
C ALA A 78 -4.25 -5.81 2.95
N GLN A 79 -3.81 -5.80 1.69
CA GLN A 79 -2.84 -4.82 1.19
C GLN A 79 -3.36 -3.39 1.26
N PHE A 80 -4.63 -3.16 0.91
CA PHE A 80 -5.25 -1.84 1.03
C PHE A 80 -5.17 -1.31 2.47
N TRP A 81 -5.59 -2.12 3.45
CA TRP A 81 -5.52 -1.71 4.86
C TRP A 81 -4.11 -1.64 5.41
N ALA A 82 -3.20 -2.49 4.95
CA ALA A 82 -1.78 -2.38 5.30
C ALA A 82 -1.21 -1.03 4.83
N ASN A 83 -1.49 -0.63 3.58
CA ASN A 83 -1.15 0.70 3.06
C ASN A 83 -1.78 1.82 3.91
N VAL A 84 -3.05 1.72 4.31
CA VAL A 84 -3.67 2.73 5.20
C VAL A 84 -2.92 2.84 6.52
N LEU A 85 -2.58 1.70 7.14
CA LEU A 85 -1.88 1.66 8.42
C LEU A 85 -0.44 2.21 8.31
N TYR A 86 0.25 1.95 7.20
CA TYR A 86 1.65 2.34 7.03
C TYR A 86 1.83 3.74 6.44
N THR A 87 0.82 4.29 5.74
CA THR A 87 0.93 5.59 5.07
C THR A 87 1.41 6.74 5.97
N PRO A 88 0.98 6.87 7.25
CA PRO A 88 1.51 7.90 8.13
C PRO A 88 3.05 7.87 8.24
N LEU A 89 3.64 6.68 8.31
CA LEU A 89 5.09 6.53 8.29
C LEU A 89 5.67 6.86 6.91
N LEU A 90 5.06 6.30 5.85
CA LEU A 90 5.52 6.46 4.47
C LEU A 90 5.58 7.93 4.02
N LEU A 91 4.58 8.74 4.37
CA LEU A 91 4.42 10.09 3.83
C LEU A 91 4.70 11.19 4.86
N PHE A 92 4.18 11.08 6.08
CA PHE A 92 4.26 12.16 7.07
C PHE A 92 5.54 12.10 7.88
N THR A 93 5.82 10.95 8.52
CA THR A 93 7.07 10.76 9.27
C THR A 93 8.28 10.87 8.35
N TYR A 94 8.21 10.29 7.15
CA TYR A 94 9.25 10.43 6.13
C TYR A 94 9.57 11.89 5.80
N ARG A 95 8.54 12.73 5.59
CA ARG A 95 8.71 14.18 5.36
C ARG A 95 9.29 14.93 6.55
N ALA A 96 8.84 14.58 7.76
CA ALA A 96 9.34 15.20 8.98
C ALA A 96 10.82 14.90 9.20
N TRP A 97 11.27 13.67 8.90
CA TRP A 97 12.66 13.26 9.10
C TRP A 97 13.60 13.65 7.97
N LEU A 98 13.08 13.77 6.74
CA LEU A 98 13.85 14.18 5.57
C LEU A 98 13.31 15.50 5.01
N PRO A 99 13.70 16.67 5.56
CA PRO A 99 13.14 17.95 5.13
C PRO A 99 13.55 18.35 3.70
N SER A 100 14.65 17.80 3.16
CA SER A 100 15.08 18.03 1.78
C SER A 100 14.21 17.26 0.78
N ALA A 101 13.52 18.00 -0.09
CA ALA A 101 12.72 17.42 -1.19
C ALA A 101 13.56 16.52 -2.11
N PHE A 102 14.78 16.95 -2.43
CA PHE A 102 15.70 16.15 -3.24
C PHE A 102 16.01 14.80 -2.60
N LEU A 103 16.33 14.78 -1.30
CA LEU A 103 16.61 13.53 -0.60
C LEU A 103 15.37 12.64 -0.51
N ARG A 104 14.17 13.22 -0.35
CA ARG A 104 12.92 12.46 -0.34
C ARG A 104 12.64 11.78 -1.67
N VAL A 105 12.95 12.42 -2.81
CA VAL A 105 12.84 11.75 -4.12
C VAL A 105 13.86 10.63 -4.23
N VAL A 106 15.15 10.93 -4.00
CA VAL A 106 16.25 9.97 -4.21
C VAL A 106 16.13 8.75 -3.29
N LEU A 107 15.67 8.94 -2.06
CA LEU A 107 15.52 7.86 -1.07
C LEU A 107 14.11 7.24 -1.09
N PHE A 108 13.21 7.69 -1.98
CA PHE A 108 11.85 7.14 -2.06
C PHE A 108 11.82 5.63 -2.37
N PRO A 109 12.69 5.09 -3.26
CA PRO A 109 12.76 3.64 -3.48
C PRO A 109 13.01 2.85 -2.19
N LEU A 110 13.92 3.33 -1.33
CA LEU A 110 14.20 2.70 -0.05
C LEU A 110 13.00 2.77 0.89
N ASN A 111 12.27 3.88 0.87
CA ASN A 111 11.06 4.06 1.68
C ASN A 111 9.94 3.09 1.26
N ILE A 112 9.73 2.89 -0.05
CA ILE A 112 8.76 1.93 -0.58
C ILE A 112 9.20 0.48 -0.29
N TRP A 113 10.47 0.13 -0.51
CA TRP A 113 10.93 -1.22 -0.18
C TRP A 113 10.81 -1.53 1.32
N LEU A 114 11.03 -0.54 2.19
CA LEU A 114 10.81 -0.71 3.62
C LEU A 114 9.33 -0.98 3.94
N LEU A 115 8.41 -0.25 3.29
CA LEU A 115 6.97 -0.52 3.36
C LEU A 115 6.68 -1.95 2.92
N GLU A 116 7.13 -2.35 1.72
CA GLU A 116 6.88 -3.66 1.14
C GLU A 116 7.40 -4.80 2.04
N ILE A 117 8.55 -4.60 2.68
CA ILE A 117 9.13 -5.52 3.65
C ILE A 117 8.24 -5.62 4.90
N VAL A 118 7.90 -4.49 5.52
CA VAL A 118 7.15 -4.47 6.78
C VAL A 118 5.75 -5.05 6.58
N GLU A 119 5.03 -4.58 5.57
CA GLU A 119 3.69 -5.07 5.24
C GLU A 119 3.74 -6.53 4.78
N GLY A 120 4.70 -6.89 3.93
CA GLY A 120 4.91 -8.25 3.46
C GLY A 120 5.08 -9.27 4.58
N TYR A 121 5.96 -8.99 5.55
CA TYR A 121 6.11 -9.84 6.74
C TYR A 121 4.89 -9.78 7.66
N GLY A 122 4.25 -8.62 7.84
CA GLY A 122 3.00 -8.51 8.60
C GLY A 122 1.89 -9.40 8.03
N LEU A 123 1.72 -9.39 6.71
CA LEU A 123 0.75 -10.24 6.02
C LEU A 123 1.12 -11.72 6.12
N MET A 124 2.40 -12.08 6.00
CA MET A 124 2.84 -13.47 6.22
C MET A 124 2.58 -13.95 7.65
N LEU A 125 2.75 -13.10 8.67
CA LEU A 125 2.44 -13.44 10.06
C LEU A 125 0.94 -13.65 10.30
N VAL A 126 0.08 -12.88 9.63
CA VAL A 126 -1.38 -12.96 9.83
C VAL A 126 -2.04 -14.03 8.96
N PHE A 127 -1.61 -14.16 7.70
CA PHE A 127 -2.26 -15.00 6.68
C PHE A 127 -1.43 -16.22 6.26
N GLY A 128 -0.18 -16.33 6.73
CA GLY A 128 0.72 -17.45 6.44
C GLY A 128 1.43 -17.35 5.08
N ARG A 129 1.08 -16.35 4.28
CA ARG A 129 1.66 -16.09 2.96
C ARG A 129 1.58 -14.60 2.65
N ASN A 130 2.46 -14.14 1.77
CA ASN A 130 2.34 -12.80 1.24
C ASN A 130 1.23 -12.75 0.19
N ILE A 131 0.26 -11.85 0.40
CA ILE A 131 -0.91 -11.63 -0.47
C ILE A 131 -0.91 -10.24 -1.12
N ALA A 132 0.20 -9.51 -1.04
CA ALA A 132 0.39 -8.22 -1.70
C ALA A 132 1.36 -8.38 -2.87
N TRP A 133 2.66 -8.31 -2.62
CA TRP A 133 3.68 -8.28 -3.68
C TRP A 133 4.49 -9.58 -3.75
N THR A 134 4.35 -10.34 -4.83
CA THR A 134 5.17 -11.54 -5.04
C THR A 134 5.93 -11.45 -6.36
N TYR A 135 7.20 -11.05 -6.30
CA TYR A 135 8.06 -10.90 -7.46
C TYR A 135 8.85 -12.19 -7.75
N ASN A 136 8.73 -12.74 -8.96
CA ASN A 136 9.43 -13.96 -9.36
C ASN A 136 10.57 -13.64 -10.33
N THR A 137 11.45 -12.71 -9.94
CA THR A 137 12.58 -12.26 -10.76
C THR A 137 13.91 -12.44 -10.01
N PRO A 138 15.06 -12.53 -10.72
CA PRO A 138 16.37 -12.69 -10.07
C PRO A 138 16.76 -11.53 -9.14
N ASP A 139 16.15 -10.37 -9.33
CA ASP A 139 16.37 -9.14 -8.55
C ASP A 139 15.31 -8.94 -7.45
N ALA A 140 14.59 -10.01 -7.11
CA ALA A 140 13.64 -10.03 -6.00
C ALA A 140 14.34 -10.42 -4.69
N TYR A 141 14.06 -9.68 -3.62
CA TYR A 141 14.66 -9.87 -2.30
C TYR A 141 13.60 -9.96 -1.20
N PHE A 142 14.05 -10.36 0.00
CA PHE A 142 13.22 -10.47 1.21
C PHE A 142 11.96 -11.30 0.96
N HIS A 143 12.09 -12.60 0.68
CA HIS A 143 10.90 -13.45 0.42
C HIS A 143 10.04 -12.97 -0.76
N ASN A 144 10.69 -12.42 -1.79
CA ASN A 144 10.05 -11.88 -2.98
C ASN A 144 9.12 -10.69 -2.71
N ASN A 145 9.26 -10.02 -1.55
CA ASN A 145 8.47 -8.84 -1.19
C ASN A 145 8.85 -7.62 -2.01
N ILE A 146 10.13 -7.48 -2.37
CA ILE A 146 10.64 -6.31 -3.11
C ILE A 146 11.30 -6.74 -4.40
N ARG A 147 11.29 -5.85 -5.39
CA ARG A 147 12.03 -5.97 -6.64
C ARG A 147 12.90 -4.74 -6.85
N THR A 148 14.22 -4.91 -6.95
CA THR A 148 15.13 -3.76 -7.08
C THR A 148 15.02 -3.02 -8.42
N GLY A 149 14.60 -3.72 -9.48
CA GLY A 149 14.35 -3.13 -10.80
C GLY A 149 13.24 -2.08 -10.82
N PHE A 150 12.41 -1.98 -9.76
CA PHE A 150 11.40 -0.94 -9.63
C PHE A 150 11.92 0.37 -9.04
N ALA A 151 13.22 0.49 -8.75
CA ALA A 151 13.81 1.73 -8.24
C ALA A 151 13.45 2.95 -9.11
N GLY A 152 13.48 2.81 -10.44
CA GLY A 152 13.09 3.89 -11.35
C GLY A 152 11.63 4.31 -11.21
N LEU A 153 10.70 3.35 -11.07
CA LEU A 153 9.29 3.63 -10.85
C LEU A 153 9.07 4.38 -9.52
N TRP A 154 9.77 3.96 -8.47
CA TRP A 154 9.70 4.60 -7.16
C TRP A 154 10.33 5.98 -7.14
N LEU A 155 11.41 6.23 -7.88
CA LEU A 155 11.94 7.59 -8.07
C LEU A 155 10.91 8.51 -8.73
N LEU A 156 10.21 8.03 -9.77
CA LEU A 156 9.16 8.80 -10.44
C LEU A 156 7.97 9.08 -9.51
N LEU A 157 7.56 8.09 -8.71
CA LEU A 157 6.50 8.28 -7.73
C LEU A 157 6.91 9.28 -6.63
N GLY A 158 8.15 9.21 -6.14
CA GLY A 158 8.70 10.18 -5.19
C GLY A 158 8.68 11.60 -5.76
N LEU A 159 9.09 11.77 -7.02
CA LEU A 159 9.00 13.06 -7.71
C LEU A 159 7.55 13.55 -7.85
N ALA A 160 6.62 12.67 -8.24
CA ALA A 160 5.20 13.02 -8.36
C ALA A 160 4.61 13.46 -7.01
N LEU A 161 5.01 12.82 -5.91
CA LEU A 161 4.62 13.22 -4.56
C LEU A 161 5.14 14.62 -4.21
N GLU A 162 6.41 14.94 -4.49
CA GLU A 162 6.96 16.28 -4.25
C GLU A 162 6.28 17.38 -5.06
N VAL A 163 5.97 17.10 -6.33
CA VAL A 163 5.40 18.11 -7.23
C VAL A 163 3.94 18.41 -6.90
N VAL A 164 3.14 17.38 -6.61
CA VAL A 164 1.69 17.54 -6.42
C VAL A 164 1.11 16.62 -5.37
N GLY A 165 1.65 15.40 -5.21
CA GLY A 165 0.99 14.38 -4.41
C GLY A 165 0.86 14.75 -2.93
N TYR A 166 1.86 15.37 -2.31
CA TYR A 166 1.74 15.80 -0.91
C TYR A 166 0.68 16.89 -0.72
N THR A 167 0.67 17.91 -1.57
CA THR A 167 -0.36 18.96 -1.54
C THR A 167 -1.76 18.39 -1.71
N LEU A 168 -1.91 17.44 -2.65
CA LEU A 168 -3.19 16.78 -2.91
C LEU A 168 -3.65 15.92 -1.72
N VAL A 169 -2.76 15.07 -1.21
CA VAL A 169 -3.07 14.15 -0.09
C VAL A 169 -3.38 14.93 1.19
N ASP A 170 -2.57 15.94 1.52
CA ASP A 170 -2.77 16.78 2.70
C ASP A 170 -4.08 17.60 2.56
N GLY A 171 -4.34 18.17 1.38
CA GLY A 171 -5.55 18.94 1.10
C GLY A 171 -6.82 18.12 1.18
N LEU A 172 -6.83 16.92 0.56
CA LEU A 172 -7.96 15.99 0.63
C LEU A 172 -8.19 15.51 2.06
N GLY A 173 -7.12 15.16 2.78
CA GLY A 173 -7.20 14.74 4.18
C GLY A 173 -7.78 15.83 5.08
N GLY A 174 -7.30 17.07 4.93
CA GLY A 174 -7.80 18.23 5.67
C GLY A 174 -9.27 18.53 5.38
N ALA A 175 -9.67 18.53 4.10
CA ALA A 175 -11.06 18.77 3.68
C ALA A 175 -12.01 17.69 4.21
N ALA A 176 -11.65 16.41 4.09
CA ALA A 176 -12.49 15.31 4.56
C ALA A 176 -12.66 15.33 6.08
N ALA A 177 -11.57 15.61 6.83
CA ALA A 177 -11.59 15.68 8.29
C ALA A 177 -12.55 16.75 8.87
N GLN A 178 -12.88 17.78 8.09
CA GLN A 178 -13.82 18.81 8.50
C GLN A 178 -15.29 18.40 8.37
N VAL A 179 -15.58 17.40 7.53
CA VAL A 179 -16.94 17.08 7.11
C VAL A 179 -17.37 15.69 7.56
N LEU A 180 -16.43 14.74 7.66
CA LEU A 180 -16.74 13.34 7.92
C LEU A 180 -15.78 12.71 8.94
N PRO A 181 -16.31 11.95 9.91
CA PRO A 181 -15.47 11.10 10.76
C PRO A 181 -14.96 9.90 9.95
N ILE A 182 -13.72 9.45 10.20
CA ILE A 182 -13.05 8.38 9.42
C ILE A 182 -13.82 7.05 9.47
N GLU A 183 -14.61 6.85 10.53
CA GLU A 183 -15.48 5.71 10.77
C GLU A 183 -16.48 5.52 9.64
N VAL A 184 -16.85 6.58 8.91
CA VAL A 184 -17.68 6.49 7.71
C VAL A 184 -16.96 5.70 6.62
N ALA A 185 -15.67 5.96 6.38
CA ALA A 185 -14.89 5.19 5.42
C ALA A 185 -14.72 3.73 5.88
N VAL A 186 -14.43 3.51 7.17
CA VAL A 186 -14.28 2.16 7.74
C VAL A 186 -15.60 1.37 7.63
N ALA A 187 -16.73 1.98 7.98
CA ALA A 187 -18.05 1.36 7.90
C ALA A 187 -18.46 1.09 6.45
N GLY A 188 -18.26 2.04 5.54
CA GLY A 188 -18.53 1.87 4.11
C GLY A 188 -17.69 0.72 3.51
N ALA A 189 -16.41 0.67 3.85
CA ALA A 189 -15.51 -0.41 3.50
C ALA A 189 -15.99 -1.78 4.03
N GLY A 190 -16.42 -1.84 5.29
CA GLY A 190 -16.98 -3.05 5.90
C GLY A 190 -18.27 -3.52 5.22
N LEU A 191 -19.19 -2.60 4.89
CA LEU A 191 -20.44 -2.90 4.19
C LEU A 191 -20.19 -3.43 2.78
N LEU A 192 -19.28 -2.84 2.02
CA LEU A 192 -18.90 -3.31 0.69
C LEU A 192 -18.31 -4.73 0.75
N GLN A 193 -17.47 -4.99 1.74
CA GLN A 193 -16.89 -6.31 1.93
C GLN A 193 -17.97 -7.33 2.32
N ALA A 194 -18.90 -6.98 3.22
CA ALA A 194 -20.01 -7.85 3.60
C ALA A 194 -20.93 -8.15 2.40
N ALA A 195 -21.28 -7.15 1.59
CA ALA A 195 -22.13 -7.33 0.41
C ALA A 195 -21.52 -8.32 -0.61
N ARG A 196 -20.20 -8.34 -0.76
CA ARG A 196 -19.50 -9.32 -1.62
C ARG A 196 -19.65 -10.77 -1.14
N TYR A 197 -19.87 -11.00 0.15
CA TYR A 197 -20.12 -12.33 0.69
C TYR A 197 -21.60 -12.75 0.59
N TYR A 198 -22.54 -11.81 0.55
CA TYR A 198 -23.98 -12.11 0.41
C TYR A 198 -24.42 -12.44 -1.03
N HIS A 199 -23.63 -12.07 -2.04
CA HIS A 199 -23.92 -12.34 -3.46
C HIS A 199 -23.10 -13.51 -4.04
N ARG A 200 -22.54 -14.38 -3.19
CA ARG A 200 -21.91 -15.65 -3.56
C ARG A 200 -22.64 -16.80 -2.87
#